data_AF-A0A427AY64-F1
#
_entry.id   AF-A0A427AY64-F1
#
_cell.length_a   1.000
_cell.length_b   1.000
_cell.length_c   1.000
_cell.angle_alpha   90.00
_cell.angle_beta   90.00
_cell.angle_gamma   90.00
#
_symmetry.space_group_name_H-M   'P 1'
#
loop_
_entity.id
_entity.type
_entity.pdbx_description
1 polymer ?
#
loop_
_entity_poly.entity_id
_entity_poly.type
_entity_poly.pdbx_seq_one_letter_code
_entity_poly.pdbx_strand_id
1 'polypeptide(L)'
;MAAHVSARQGMVWVLALATFLSCAVAGTGRLEAKQRLEVQRRLRRLNKEAVKSIEKRTPSIAQLWHQKGRCPENTIPIRRTKRDDVLRASSVKRYGRKKHRSIPNPLSVDPDLLNENGHQHAIAYVEGDTYYGAKATMNVWEPKIQQANEFSLSQLWILGGSFGADLNSIEAGWQVCISCTWD
;
A
#
# COMPACT_ATOMS: atom_id res chain seq x y z
N MET A 1 -47.74 28.79 -51.87
CA MET A 1 -46.55 28.06 -52.35
C MET A 1 -46.31 26.90 -51.39
N ALA A 2 -46.80 25.70 -51.71
CA ALA A 2 -46.60 24.52 -50.89
C ALA A 2 -45.33 23.80 -51.39
N ALA A 3 -44.29 23.77 -50.56
CA ALA A 3 -43.06 23.06 -50.88
C ALA A 3 -43.33 21.55 -50.85
N HIS A 4 -43.28 20.91 -52.01
CA HIS A 4 -43.38 19.47 -52.16
C HIS A 4 -42.05 18.84 -51.71
N VAL A 5 -41.91 18.56 -50.41
CA VAL A 5 -40.75 17.81 -49.89
C VAL A 5 -40.94 16.34 -50.28
N SER A 6 -40.08 15.87 -51.18
CA SER A 6 -40.09 14.48 -51.65
C SER A 6 -39.93 13.50 -50.49
N ALA A 7 -40.92 12.62 -50.27
CA ALA A 7 -40.89 11.56 -49.26
C ALA A 7 -39.65 10.65 -49.38
N ARG A 8 -39.06 10.57 -50.59
CA ARG A 8 -37.79 9.85 -50.83
C ARG A 8 -36.59 10.54 -50.19
N GLN A 9 -36.55 11.87 -50.17
CA GLN A 9 -35.47 12.61 -49.50
C GLN A 9 -35.55 12.41 -47.97
N GLY A 10 -36.75 12.46 -47.38
CA GLY A 10 -36.94 12.28 -45.94
C GLY A 10 -36.55 10.87 -45.45
N MET A 11 -36.86 9.83 -46.21
CA MET A 11 -36.53 8.44 -45.85
C MET A 11 -35.02 8.15 -45.86
N VAL A 12 -34.26 8.77 -46.78
CA VAL A 12 -32.79 8.63 -46.83
C VAL A 12 -32.14 9.24 -45.58
N TRP A 13 -32.62 10.40 -45.12
CA TRP A 13 -32.12 11.02 -43.90
C TRP A 13 -32.43 10.21 -42.64
N VAL A 14 -33.63 9.62 -42.55
CA VAL A 14 -34.01 8.77 -41.40
C VAL A 14 -33.16 7.50 -41.33
N LEU A 15 -32.91 6.83 -42.47
CA LEU A 15 -32.05 5.65 -42.53
C LEU A 15 -30.58 5.98 -42.21
N ALA A 16 -30.08 7.12 -42.69
CA ALA A 16 -28.74 7.60 -42.34
C ALA A 16 -28.62 7.88 -40.83
N LEU A 17 -29.59 8.59 -40.24
CA LEU A 17 -29.58 8.90 -38.80
C LEU A 17 -29.68 7.63 -37.94
N ALA A 18 -30.52 6.67 -38.34
CA ALA A 18 -30.65 5.38 -37.64
C ALA A 18 -29.37 4.54 -37.69
N THR A 19 -28.67 4.53 -38.83
CA THR A 19 -27.38 3.83 -38.97
C THR A 19 -26.26 4.52 -38.19
N PHE A 20 -26.20 5.85 -38.18
CA PHE A 20 -25.27 6.62 -37.34
C PHE A 20 -25.52 6.36 -35.84
N LEU A 21 -26.78 6.36 -35.39
CA LEU A 21 -27.14 6.12 -33.99
C LEU A 21 -26.79 4.67 -33.57
N SER A 22 -27.05 3.69 -34.44
CA SER A 22 -26.68 2.29 -34.24
C SER A 22 -25.17 2.09 -34.11
N CYS A 23 -24.37 2.76 -34.96
CA CYS A 23 -22.91 2.73 -34.89
C CYS A 23 -22.37 3.36 -33.59
N ALA A 24 -22.97 4.44 -33.09
CA ALA A 24 -22.56 5.07 -31.83
C ALA A 24 -22.82 4.17 -30.61
N VAL A 25 -23.97 3.49 -30.59
CA VAL A 25 -24.33 2.52 -29.54
C VAL A 25 -23.41 1.28 -29.57
N ALA A 26 -23.07 0.77 -30.76
CA ALA A 26 -22.13 -0.34 -30.90
C ALA A 26 -20.70 0.03 -30.40
N GLY A 27 -20.28 1.27 -30.61
CA GLY A 27 -18.99 1.78 -30.14
C GLY A 27 -18.88 1.87 -28.61
N THR A 28 -19.94 2.34 -27.95
CA THR A 28 -19.99 2.46 -26.47
C THR A 28 -20.04 1.09 -25.78
N GLY A 29 -20.84 0.14 -26.30
CA GLY A 29 -20.89 -1.23 -25.78
C GLY A 29 -19.54 -1.96 -25.83
N ARG A 30 -18.76 -1.73 -26.90
CA ARG A 30 -17.41 -2.32 -27.05
C ARG A 30 -16.41 -1.74 -26.05
N LEU A 31 -16.52 -0.46 -25.72
CA LEU A 31 -15.64 0.21 -24.76
C LEU A 31 -15.93 -0.24 -23.32
N GLU A 32 -17.22 -0.33 -22.96
CA GLU A 32 -17.63 -0.87 -21.66
C GLU A 32 -17.18 -2.32 -21.46
N ALA A 33 -17.33 -3.16 -22.49
CA ALA A 33 -16.93 -4.56 -22.42
C ALA A 33 -15.42 -4.71 -22.16
N LYS A 34 -14.59 -3.88 -22.83
CA LYS A 34 -13.14 -3.85 -22.59
C LYS A 34 -12.81 -3.42 -21.16
N GLN A 35 -13.46 -2.37 -20.65
CA GLN A 35 -13.24 -1.88 -19.29
C GLN A 35 -13.66 -2.92 -18.23
N ARG A 36 -14.82 -3.57 -18.43
CA ARG A 36 -15.28 -4.67 -17.57
C ARG A 36 -14.28 -5.82 -17.52
N LEU A 37 -13.77 -6.23 -18.68
CA LEU A 37 -12.78 -7.29 -18.78
C LEU A 37 -11.45 -6.90 -18.10
N GLU A 38 -11.00 -5.66 -18.25
CA GLU A 38 -9.80 -5.16 -17.61
C GLU A 38 -9.92 -5.15 -16.08
N VAL A 39 -11.06 -4.65 -15.56
CA VAL A 39 -11.36 -4.66 -14.13
C VAL A 39 -11.42 -6.08 -13.60
N GLN A 40 -12.08 -7.00 -14.30
CA GLN A 40 -12.18 -8.40 -13.89
C GLN A 40 -10.80 -9.08 -13.84
N ARG A 41 -9.94 -8.84 -14.85
CA ARG A 41 -8.55 -9.34 -14.85
C ARG A 41 -7.73 -8.74 -13.72
N ARG A 42 -7.97 -7.48 -13.33
CA ARG A 42 -7.29 -6.84 -12.20
C ARG A 42 -7.74 -7.44 -10.86
N LEU A 43 -9.05 -7.60 -10.67
CA LEU A 43 -9.62 -8.18 -9.46
C LEU A 43 -9.12 -9.61 -9.21
N ARG A 44 -9.06 -10.45 -10.25
CA ARG A 44 -8.51 -11.81 -10.14
C ARG A 44 -7.07 -11.83 -9.63
N ARG A 45 -6.24 -10.85 -10.04
CA ARG A 45 -4.84 -10.75 -9.58
C ARG A 45 -4.73 -10.28 -8.13
N LEU A 46 -5.61 -9.38 -7.69
CA LEU A 46 -5.58 -8.83 -6.34
C LEU A 46 -6.18 -9.77 -5.29
N ASN A 47 -7.18 -10.57 -5.67
CA ASN A 47 -7.87 -11.49 -4.78
C ASN A 47 -7.42 -12.94 -4.98
N LYS A 48 -6.10 -13.19 -4.99
CA LYS A 48 -5.58 -14.57 -5.06
C LYS A 48 -5.95 -15.34 -3.79
N GLU A 49 -6.28 -16.61 -3.95
CA GLU A 49 -6.54 -17.51 -2.82
C GLU A 49 -5.27 -17.77 -2.01
N ALA A 50 -5.46 -18.16 -0.74
CA ALA A 50 -4.35 -18.47 0.14
C ALA A 50 -3.63 -19.75 -0.34
N VAL A 51 -2.31 -19.75 -0.31
CA VAL A 51 -1.49 -20.86 -0.84
C VAL A 51 -1.24 -21.94 0.23
N LYS A 52 -1.13 -21.56 1.52
CA LYS A 52 -0.95 -22.48 2.67
C LYS A 52 -1.51 -21.85 3.96
N SER A 53 -2.00 -22.69 4.86
CA SER A 53 -2.35 -22.36 6.25
C SER A 53 -1.15 -22.56 7.17
N ILE A 54 -1.08 -21.82 8.27
CA ILE A 54 -0.02 -21.91 9.30
C ILE A 54 -0.71 -22.02 10.66
N GLU A 55 -0.38 -23.04 11.45
CA GLU A 55 -0.88 -23.20 12.82
C GLU A 55 -0.06 -22.40 13.83
N LYS A 56 -0.74 -21.60 14.67
CA LYS A 56 -0.17 -21.01 15.89
C LYS A 56 -1.26 -20.71 16.92
N ARG A 57 -0.96 -20.93 18.21
CA ARG A 57 -1.81 -20.51 19.34
C ARG A 57 -1.78 -18.99 19.51
N THR A 58 -2.91 -18.36 19.82
CA THR A 58 -3.02 -16.91 20.06
C THR A 58 -3.77 -16.57 21.35
N PRO A 59 -3.34 -15.53 22.10
CA PRO A 59 -4.14 -14.85 23.12
C PRO A 59 -5.01 -13.74 22.49
N SER A 60 -6.01 -13.27 23.23
CA SER A 60 -7.07 -12.36 22.77
C SER A 60 -6.66 -10.88 22.74
N ILE A 61 -6.66 -10.27 21.55
CA ILE A 61 -6.65 -8.80 21.37
C ILE A 61 -7.86 -8.41 20.49
N ALA A 62 -8.65 -7.44 20.93
CA ALA A 62 -9.85 -6.97 20.22
C ALA A 62 -9.51 -5.91 19.14
N GLN A 63 -9.11 -6.38 17.95
CA GLN A 63 -8.85 -5.53 16.78
C GLN A 63 -10.13 -5.30 15.93
N LEU A 64 -10.20 -4.16 15.21
CA LEU A 64 -11.35 -3.72 14.39
C LEU A 64 -11.83 -4.76 13.35
N TRP A 65 -10.97 -5.66 12.90
CA TRP A 65 -11.35 -6.74 11.97
C TRP A 65 -12.22 -7.84 12.58
N HIS A 66 -12.45 -7.84 13.89
CA HIS A 66 -13.42 -8.73 14.56
C HIS A 66 -14.89 -8.24 14.46
N GLN A 67 -15.15 -7.05 13.93
CA GLN A 67 -16.51 -6.48 13.80
C GLN A 67 -17.45 -7.31 12.90
N LYS A 68 -16.91 -8.17 12.03
CA LYS A 68 -17.68 -9.05 11.14
C LYS A 68 -17.63 -10.53 11.54
N GLY A 69 -17.32 -10.81 12.80
CA GLY A 69 -17.18 -12.15 13.35
C GLY A 69 -15.73 -12.61 13.47
N ARG A 70 -15.54 -13.79 14.06
CA ARG A 70 -14.23 -14.44 14.19
C ARG A 70 -14.03 -15.41 13.04
N CYS A 71 -12.84 -15.39 12.44
CA CYS A 71 -12.45 -16.41 11.48
C CYS A 71 -12.14 -17.72 12.22
N PRO A 72 -12.22 -18.89 11.56
CA PRO A 72 -11.76 -20.15 12.13
C PRO A 72 -10.36 -20.04 12.73
N GLU A 73 -10.05 -20.87 13.73
CA GLU A 73 -8.71 -20.88 14.31
C GLU A 73 -7.64 -21.05 13.22
N ASN A 74 -6.49 -20.41 13.43
CA ASN A 74 -5.38 -20.38 12.47
C ASN A 74 -5.67 -19.66 11.15
N THR A 75 -6.73 -18.86 11.07
CA THR A 75 -7.00 -17.99 9.92
C THR A 75 -7.08 -16.53 10.33
N ILE A 76 -6.59 -15.65 9.45
CA ILE A 76 -6.68 -14.20 9.64
C ILE A 76 -7.71 -13.61 8.67
N PRO A 77 -8.51 -12.62 9.10
CA PRO A 77 -9.40 -11.91 8.19
C PRO A 77 -8.60 -11.14 7.14
N ILE A 78 -8.85 -11.40 5.86
CA ILE A 78 -8.25 -10.66 4.74
C ILE A 78 -9.33 -9.82 4.08
N ARG A 79 -9.13 -8.49 4.05
CA ARG A 79 -10.00 -7.59 3.29
C ARG A 79 -9.76 -7.78 1.79
N ARG A 80 -10.76 -8.30 1.08
CA ARG A 80 -10.73 -8.47 -0.38
C ARG A 80 -11.08 -7.17 -1.10
N THR A 81 -10.43 -6.94 -2.24
CA THR A 81 -10.70 -5.77 -3.09
C THR A 81 -12.00 -5.96 -3.86
N LYS A 82 -12.90 -4.98 -3.83
CA LYS A 82 -14.15 -4.99 -4.61
C LYS A 82 -14.01 -4.28 -5.95
N ARG A 83 -14.98 -4.49 -6.84
CA ARG A 83 -15.04 -3.79 -8.13
C ARG A 83 -15.02 -2.28 -7.97
N ASP A 84 -15.81 -1.77 -7.03
CA ASP A 84 -15.92 -0.33 -6.76
C ASP A 84 -14.61 0.26 -6.23
N ASP A 85 -13.81 -0.53 -5.50
CA ASP A 85 -12.49 -0.11 -5.04
C ASP A 85 -11.52 0.12 -6.20
N VAL A 86 -11.61 -0.71 -7.25
CA VAL A 86 -10.79 -0.58 -8.47
C VAL A 86 -11.29 0.55 -9.36
N LEU A 87 -12.60 0.75 -9.45
CA LEU A 87 -13.22 1.80 -10.27
C LEU A 87 -13.06 3.20 -9.67
N ARG A 88 -13.00 3.31 -8.33
CA ARG A 88 -12.73 4.58 -7.63
C ARG A 88 -11.30 5.09 -7.86
N ALA A 89 -10.39 4.22 -8.26
CA ALA A 89 -9.00 4.60 -8.48
C ALA A 89 -8.82 5.35 -9.80
N SER A 90 -7.85 6.26 -9.85
CA SER A 90 -7.49 7.00 -11.07
C SER A 90 -7.01 6.11 -12.22
N SER A 91 -6.65 4.85 -11.96
CA SER A 91 -6.28 3.89 -12.99
C SER A 91 -6.48 2.45 -12.52
N VAL A 92 -7.33 1.72 -13.24
CA VAL A 92 -7.56 0.27 -13.06
C VAL A 92 -6.24 -0.52 -13.14
N LYS A 93 -5.38 -0.17 -14.11
CA LYS A 93 -4.09 -0.83 -14.35
C LYS A 93 -3.07 -0.58 -13.24
N ARG A 94 -3.11 0.60 -12.59
CA ARG A 94 -2.14 0.99 -11.54
C ARG A 94 -2.63 0.71 -10.12
N TYR A 95 -3.94 0.50 -9.92
CA TYR A 95 -4.50 0.25 -8.59
C TYR A 95 -3.81 -0.91 -7.87
N GLY A 96 -3.27 -0.67 -6.67
CA GLY A 96 -2.52 -1.66 -5.88
C GLY A 96 -1.10 -1.95 -6.37
N ARG A 97 -0.54 -1.18 -7.32
CA ARG A 97 0.88 -1.26 -7.69
C ARG A 97 1.68 -0.22 -6.91
N LYS A 98 2.88 -0.58 -6.45
CA LYS A 98 3.86 0.39 -5.94
C LYS A 98 4.23 1.39 -7.05
N LYS A 99 4.40 2.67 -6.71
CA LYS A 99 4.87 3.69 -7.66
C LYS A 99 6.38 3.48 -7.87
N HIS A 100 6.85 3.50 -9.12
CA HIS A 100 8.28 3.31 -9.44
C HIS A 100 9.20 4.41 -8.86
N ARG A 101 8.62 5.52 -8.38
CA ARG A 101 9.34 6.64 -7.74
C ARG A 101 9.10 6.72 -6.22
N SER A 102 8.53 5.69 -5.59
CA SER A 102 8.36 5.66 -4.13
C SER A 102 9.52 4.99 -3.41
N ILE A 103 10.65 4.77 -4.08
CA ILE A 103 11.93 4.58 -3.38
C ILE A 103 12.31 5.99 -2.96
N PRO A 104 12.30 6.32 -1.65
CA PRO A 104 12.83 7.59 -1.19
C PRO A 104 14.25 7.69 -1.74
N ASN A 105 14.56 8.76 -2.46
CA ASN A 105 15.95 9.05 -2.77
C ASN A 105 16.54 9.56 -1.44
N PRO A 106 17.44 8.83 -0.77
CA PRO A 106 17.97 9.24 0.54
C PRO A 106 18.75 10.56 0.46
N LEU A 107 19.01 11.06 -0.75
CA LEU A 107 19.73 12.30 -1.02
C LEU A 107 18.86 13.57 -0.96
N SER A 108 17.60 13.51 -0.53
CA SER A 108 16.76 14.72 -0.36
C SER A 108 16.92 15.38 1.01
N VAL A 109 18.13 15.37 1.57
CA VAL A 109 18.45 16.13 2.78
C VAL A 109 18.96 17.50 2.32
N ASP A 110 18.35 18.55 2.88
CA ASP A 110 18.82 19.92 2.73
C ASP A 110 20.29 20.01 3.17
N PRO A 111 21.23 20.44 2.31
CA PRO A 111 22.65 20.56 2.66
C PRO A 111 22.90 21.42 3.92
N ASP A 112 21.96 22.30 4.27
CA ASP A 112 22.08 23.16 5.45
C ASP A 112 21.80 22.41 6.78
N LEU A 113 21.30 21.16 6.73
CA LEU A 113 21.18 20.26 7.89
C LEU A 113 22.41 19.37 8.12
N LEU A 114 23.46 19.51 7.30
CA LEU A 114 24.70 18.71 7.38
C LEU A 114 25.64 19.13 8.53
N ASN A 115 25.28 20.13 9.33
CA ASN A 115 26.09 20.58 10.46
C ASN A 115 25.84 19.82 11.76
N GLU A 116 25.04 18.76 11.75
CA GLU A 116 24.98 17.84 12.87
C GLU A 116 25.71 16.55 12.50
N ASN A 117 26.77 16.25 13.25
CA ASN A 117 27.40 14.93 13.39
C ASN A 117 26.40 13.89 13.97
N GLY A 118 25.16 13.87 13.48
CA GLY A 118 23.99 13.31 14.12
C GLY A 118 23.48 12.07 13.40
N HIS A 119 23.27 11.01 14.18
CA HIS A 119 22.58 9.81 13.73
C HIS A 119 21.16 10.15 13.24
N GLN A 120 20.81 9.72 12.03
CA GLN A 120 19.43 9.80 11.55
C GLN A 120 18.58 8.75 12.28
N HIS A 121 17.57 9.19 13.02
CA HIS A 121 16.69 8.31 13.79
C HIS A 121 15.22 8.63 13.52
N ALA A 122 14.37 7.62 13.63
CA ALA A 122 12.92 7.78 13.65
C ALA A 122 12.39 7.23 14.97
N ILE A 123 11.68 8.06 15.73
CA ILE A 123 11.16 7.72 17.05
C ILE A 123 9.63 7.71 16.99
N ALA A 124 9.02 6.69 17.57
CA ALA A 124 7.58 6.64 17.84
C ALA A 124 7.40 6.42 19.35
N TYR A 125 6.60 7.27 19.99
CA TYR A 125 6.30 7.20 21.42
C TYR A 125 4.78 7.11 21.63
N VAL A 126 4.39 6.57 22.78
CA VAL A 126 3.00 6.49 23.23
C VAL A 126 2.98 6.84 24.73
N GLU A 127 2.05 7.69 25.14
CA GLU A 127 1.94 8.22 26.50
C GLU A 127 0.55 7.97 27.08
N GLY A 128 0.42 8.02 28.41
CA GLY A 128 -0.88 8.09 29.09
C GLY A 128 -1.50 6.77 29.55
N ASP A 129 -0.80 5.63 29.45
CA ASP A 129 -1.31 4.32 29.89
C ASP A 129 -0.19 3.39 30.38
N THR A 130 -0.56 2.27 30.99
CA THR A 130 0.39 1.21 31.42
C THR A 130 0.62 0.21 30.28
N TYR A 131 1.87 0.08 29.84
CA TYR A 131 2.26 -0.82 28.75
C TYR A 131 3.07 -2.01 29.28
N TYR A 132 2.63 -3.24 28.96
CA TYR A 132 3.29 -4.48 29.40
C TYR A 132 4.30 -5.05 28.39
N GLY A 133 4.46 -4.41 27.24
CA GLY A 133 5.42 -4.83 26.22
C GLY A 133 5.18 -4.15 24.88
N ALA A 134 6.17 -4.27 24.01
CA ALA A 134 6.14 -3.74 22.65
C ALA A 134 6.48 -4.84 21.63
N LYS A 135 5.87 -4.76 20.44
CA LYS A 135 6.23 -5.62 19.31
C LYS A 135 6.39 -4.75 18.07
N ALA A 136 7.60 -4.74 17.53
CA ALA A 136 7.91 -4.10 16.25
C ALA A 136 8.40 -5.13 15.23
N THR A 137 8.33 -4.78 13.96
CA THR A 137 8.97 -5.53 12.88
C THR A 137 9.73 -4.54 12.01
N MET A 138 11.05 -4.59 12.10
CA MET A 138 11.98 -3.78 11.30
C MET A 138 12.58 -4.66 10.21
N ASN A 139 12.69 -4.14 8.99
CA ASN A 139 13.37 -4.83 7.90
C ASN A 139 14.72 -4.17 7.67
N VAL A 140 15.79 -4.94 7.78
CA VAL A 140 17.16 -4.49 7.51
C VAL A 140 17.59 -5.04 6.14
N TRP A 141 18.11 -4.18 5.27
CA TRP A 141 18.56 -4.56 3.93
C TRP A 141 19.96 -4.02 3.68
N GLU A 142 20.92 -4.93 3.48
CA GLU A 142 22.30 -4.66 3.02
C GLU A 142 22.92 -3.36 3.57
N PRO A 143 23.07 -3.21 4.91
CA PRO A 143 23.72 -2.04 5.48
C PRO A 143 25.18 -1.98 5.02
N LYS A 144 25.61 -0.80 4.56
CA LYS A 144 26.98 -0.53 4.11
C LYS A 144 27.57 0.60 4.95
N ILE A 145 28.85 0.45 5.27
CA ILE A 145 29.68 1.45 5.94
C ILE A 145 30.76 1.90 4.96
N GLN A 146 31.04 3.20 4.92
CA GLN A 146 32.03 3.77 3.98
C GLN A 146 33.40 3.91 4.64
N GLN A 147 33.43 4.21 5.95
CA GLN A 147 34.66 4.47 6.71
C GLN A 147 34.80 3.52 7.92
N ALA A 148 36.03 3.34 8.41
CA ALA A 148 36.34 2.42 9.52
C ALA A 148 35.79 2.87 10.89
N ASN A 149 35.55 4.17 11.05
CA ASN A 149 34.94 4.78 12.23
C ASN A 149 33.41 4.93 12.13
N GLU A 150 32.79 4.37 11.08
CA GLU A 150 31.34 4.37 10.91
C GLU A 150 30.72 3.03 11.31
N PHE A 151 29.47 3.09 11.78
CA PHE A 151 28.66 1.91 12.00
C PHE A 151 27.24 2.13 11.47
N SER A 152 26.62 1.05 11.01
CA SER A 152 25.19 0.98 10.70
C SER A 152 24.47 0.23 11.82
N LEU A 153 23.38 0.80 12.33
CA LEU A 153 22.64 0.26 13.47
C LEU A 153 21.13 0.25 13.17
N SER A 154 20.49 -0.88 13.47
CA SER A 154 19.03 -1.02 13.46
C SER A 154 18.61 -1.62 14.78
N GLN A 155 17.93 -0.84 15.62
CA GLN A 155 17.67 -1.22 17.01
C GLN A 155 16.27 -0.82 17.46
N LEU A 156 15.77 -1.56 18.44
CA LEU A 156 14.59 -1.23 19.21
C LEU A 156 15.01 -1.03 20.66
N TRP A 157 14.54 0.07 21.25
CA TRP A 157 14.77 0.43 22.64
C TRP A 157 13.45 0.40 23.40
N ILE A 158 13.45 -0.26 24.56
CA ILE A 158 12.39 -0.10 25.57
C ILE A 158 13.02 0.68 26.71
N LEU A 159 12.52 1.89 26.94
CA LEU A 159 12.97 2.78 28.00
C LEU A 159 11.95 2.76 29.14
N GLY A 160 12.43 2.72 30.38
CA GLY A 160 11.64 2.93 31.59
C GLY A 160 12.35 3.90 32.53
N GLY A 161 11.60 4.77 33.20
CA GLY A 161 12.15 5.83 34.07
C GLY A 161 12.32 7.17 33.37
N SER A 162 13.02 8.11 34.00
CA SER A 162 13.18 9.50 33.55
C SER A 162 14.60 9.78 33.04
N PHE A 163 14.71 10.54 31.94
CA PHE A 163 16.00 10.99 31.41
C PHE A 163 16.80 11.76 32.47
N GLY A 164 18.05 11.36 32.71
CA GLY A 164 18.93 12.00 33.69
C GLY A 164 18.71 11.60 35.16
N ALA A 165 17.82 10.65 35.43
CA ALA A 165 17.59 10.11 36.78
C ALA A 165 17.66 8.57 36.79
N ASP A 166 16.53 7.88 36.62
CA ASP A 166 16.35 6.44 36.81
C ASP A 166 16.09 5.69 35.50
N LEU A 167 16.72 6.14 34.41
CA LEU A 167 16.55 5.56 33.09
C LEU A 167 17.13 4.15 33.01
N ASN A 168 16.29 3.19 32.69
CA ASN A 168 16.65 1.81 32.35
C ASN A 168 16.31 1.56 30.89
N SER A 169 17.22 0.91 30.15
CA SER A 169 16.99 0.52 28.75
C SER A 169 17.15 -0.99 28.54
N ILE A 170 16.28 -1.54 27.69
CA ILE A 170 16.48 -2.86 27.06
C ILE A 170 16.58 -2.61 25.56
N GLU A 171 17.65 -3.09 24.95
CA GLU A 171 17.97 -2.81 23.55
C GLU A 171 18.21 -4.11 22.80
N ALA A 172 17.64 -4.22 21.59
CA ALA A 172 17.84 -5.36 20.72
C ALA A 172 17.87 -4.91 19.27
N GLY A 173 18.79 -5.47 18.48
CA GLY A 173 19.01 -5.00 17.12
C GLY A 173 20.10 -5.72 16.34
N TRP A 174 20.44 -5.11 15.20
CA TRP A 174 21.53 -5.51 14.32
C TRP A 174 22.53 -4.37 14.19
N GLN A 175 23.81 -4.69 14.23
CA GLN A 175 24.91 -3.72 14.09
C GLN A 175 25.92 -4.22 13.05
N VAL A 176 26.41 -3.31 12.21
CA VAL A 176 27.52 -3.56 11.28
C VAL A 176 28.55 -2.46 11.44
N CYS A 177 29.78 -2.85 11.73
CA CYS A 177 30.96 -1.99 11.84
C CYS A 177 32.19 -2.82 11.50
N ILE A 178 33.26 -2.16 11.05
CA ILE A 178 34.52 -2.83 10.69
C ILE A 178 35.24 -3.43 11.91
N SER A 179 35.11 -2.81 13.10
CA SER A 179 35.89 -3.15 14.29
C SER A 179 35.10 -3.69 15.48
N CYS A 180 33.78 -3.89 15.37
CA CYS A 180 33.02 -4.44 16.50
C CYS A 180 33.04 -5.97 16.46
N THR A 181 34.10 -6.56 17.00
CA THR A 181 34.07 -7.95 17.46
C THR A 181 33.48 -7.98 18.87
N TRP A 182 32.49 -8.83 19.09
CA TRP A 182 32.02 -9.14 20.44
C TRP A 182 33.04 -10.11 21.05
N ASP A 183 33.66 -9.73 22.17
CA ASP A 183 34.45 -10.65 23.01
C ASP A 183 33.55 -11.68 23.71
#